data_AF-A0A2V1E3N7-F1
#
_entry.id   AF-A0A2V1E3N7-F1
#
_cell.length_a   1.000
_cell.length_b   1.000
_cell.length_c   1.000
_cell.angle_alpha   90.00
_cell.angle_beta   90.00
_cell.angle_gamma   90.00
#
_symmetry.space_group_name_H-M   'P 1'
#
loop_
_entity.id
_entity.type
_entity.pdbx_description
1 polymer ?
#
loop_
_entity_poly.entity_id
_entity_poly.type
_entity_poly.pdbx_seq_one_letter_code
_entity_poly.pdbx_strand_id
1 'polypeptide(L)'
;MSAYEALSLSRRFPAPNYVNPETRSWAASACLIAICVLTTLVFTARIWARFRITHTPGWDDWLIIASMPLLLGQTIVTVLALRVYGFQHHIYDLKPRDFITIRQVRDFPRLCQCIT
;
A
#
# COMPACT_ATOMS: atom_id res chain seq x y z
N MET A 1 -18.68 9.51 21.51
CA MET A 1 -19.25 8.23 21.07
C MET A 1 -19.77 7.52 22.32
N SER A 2 -21.07 7.34 22.46
CA SER A 2 -21.67 6.76 23.68
C SER A 2 -21.52 5.22 23.67
N ALA A 3 -21.38 4.60 24.84
CA ALA A 3 -21.06 3.17 24.99
C ALA A 3 -22.09 2.22 24.33
N TYR A 4 -23.36 2.64 24.22
CA TYR A 4 -24.42 1.85 23.60
C TYR A 4 -24.26 1.71 22.08
N GLU A 5 -23.73 2.73 21.40
CA GLU A 5 -23.45 2.70 19.96
C GLU A 5 -22.28 1.75 19.64
N ALA A 6 -21.27 1.70 20.51
CA ALA A 6 -20.14 0.78 20.33
C ALA A 6 -20.56 -0.69 20.48
N LEU A 7 -21.46 -0.99 21.44
CA LEU A 7 -21.97 -2.34 21.68
C LEU A 7 -23.00 -2.81 20.66
N SER A 8 -23.73 -1.90 20.01
CA SER A 8 -24.63 -2.24 18.90
C SER A 8 -23.83 -2.57 17.64
N LEU A 9 -22.73 -1.85 17.39
CA LEU A 9 -21.85 -2.07 16.25
C LEU A 9 -21.06 -3.39 16.36
N SER A 10 -20.53 -3.72 17.55
CA SER A 10 -19.75 -4.94 17.76
C SER A 10 -20.54 -6.22 17.50
N ARG A 11 -21.84 -6.22 17.82
CA ARG A 11 -22.76 -7.35 17.58
C ARG A 11 -23.13 -7.57 16.12
N ARG A 12 -22.88 -6.61 15.23
CA ARG A 12 -23.16 -6.75 13.79
C ARG A 12 -22.08 -7.53 13.04
N PHE A 13 -20.90 -7.72 13.63
CA PHE A 13 -19.79 -8.43 12.99
C PHE A 13 -19.87 -9.94 13.25
N PRO A 14 -19.44 -10.79 12.29
CA PRO A 14 -19.28 -12.21 12.53
C PRO A 14 -18.22 -12.48 13.60
N ALA A 15 -18.28 -13.66 14.22
CA ALA A 15 -17.28 -14.07 15.20
C ALA A 15 -15.89 -14.13 14.54
N PRO A 16 -14.83 -13.63 15.21
CA PRO A 16 -13.49 -13.58 14.64
C PRO A 16 -12.90 -14.98 14.46
N ASN A 17 -12.31 -15.24 13.30
CA ASN A 17 -11.69 -16.52 12.94
C ASN A 17 -10.18 -16.36 12.77
N TYR A 18 -9.41 -16.75 13.79
CA TYR A 18 -7.94 -16.64 13.79
C TYR A 18 -7.20 -17.85 13.20
N VAL A 19 -7.91 -18.96 12.94
CA VAL A 19 -7.32 -20.23 12.49
C VAL A 19 -7.20 -20.26 10.98
N ASN A 20 -8.31 -19.99 10.27
CA ASN A 20 -8.37 -19.93 8.81
C ASN A 20 -9.11 -18.66 8.39
N PRO A 21 -8.53 -17.47 8.62
CA PRO A 21 -9.17 -16.21 8.28
C PRO A 21 -9.42 -16.14 6.78
N GLU A 22 -10.59 -15.64 6.40
CA GLU A 22 -10.84 -15.34 4.99
C GLU A 22 -9.86 -14.26 4.53
N THR A 23 -9.22 -14.49 3.39
CA THR A 23 -8.32 -13.52 2.77
C THR A 23 -9.06 -12.85 1.63
N ARG A 24 -8.89 -11.53 1.51
CA ARG A 24 -9.21 -10.90 0.24
C ARG A 24 -8.34 -11.53 -0.85
N SER A 25 -8.98 -11.88 -1.97
CA SER A 25 -8.41 -12.68 -3.05
C SER A 25 -7.08 -12.11 -3.56
N TRP A 26 -6.34 -12.93 -4.31
CA TRP A 26 -5.08 -12.53 -4.93
C TRP A 26 -5.18 -11.38 -5.95
N ALA A 27 -6.41 -10.96 -6.29
CA ALA A 27 -6.69 -9.91 -7.26
C ALA A 27 -5.96 -8.60 -6.93
N ALA A 28 -5.94 -8.17 -5.66
CA ALA A 28 -5.32 -6.90 -5.28
C ALA A 28 -3.81 -6.85 -5.59
N SER A 29 -3.06 -7.88 -5.18
CA SER A 29 -1.62 -7.96 -5.46
C SER A 29 -1.34 -8.16 -6.95
N ALA A 30 -2.14 -8.97 -7.65
CA ALA A 30 -1.98 -9.18 -9.08
C ALA A 30 -2.21 -7.89 -9.87
N CYS A 31 -3.24 -7.12 -9.54
CA CYS A 31 -3.51 -5.81 -10.14
C CYS A 31 -2.39 -4.81 -9.89
N LEU A 32 -1.84 -4.75 -8.66
CA LEU A 32 -0.71 -3.87 -8.34
C LEU A 32 0.52 -4.20 -9.20
N ILE A 33 0.84 -5.48 -9.34
CA ILE A 33 1.97 -5.92 -10.17
C ILE A 33 1.72 -5.58 -11.64
N ALA A 34 0.51 -5.84 -12.17
CA ALA A 34 0.16 -5.53 -13.55
C ALA A 34 0.27 -4.01 -13.85
N ILE A 35 -0.25 -3.17 -12.96
CA ILE A 35 -0.17 -1.71 -13.10
C ILE A 35 1.29 -1.24 -12.99
N CYS A 36 2.09 -1.84 -12.12
CA CYS A 36 3.52 -1.53 -11.99
C CYS A 36 4.26 -1.82 -13.32
N VAL A 37 4.04 -3.00 -13.92
CA VAL A 37 4.62 -3.35 -15.22
C VAL A 37 4.20 -2.37 -16.31
N LEU A 38 2.90 -2.04 -16.39
CA LEU A 38 2.40 -1.06 -17.35
C LEU A 38 3.05 0.32 -17.17
N THR A 39 3.21 0.75 -15.92
CA THR A 39 3.84 2.04 -15.59
C THR A 39 5.30 2.06 -15.99
N THR A 40 6.04 0.96 -15.79
CA THR A 40 7.43 0.84 -16.26
C THR A 40 7.54 0.90 -17.78
N LEU A 41 6.60 0.29 -18.51
CA LEU A 41 6.56 0.37 -19.98
C LEU A 41 6.32 1.81 -20.46
N VAL A 42 5.35 2.52 -19.86
CA VAL A 42 5.08 3.92 -20.21
C VAL A 42 6.26 4.82 -19.86
N PHE A 43 6.90 4.60 -18.72
CA PHE A 43 8.09 5.34 -18.31
C PHE A 43 9.26 5.15 -19.27
N THR A 44 9.56 3.90 -19.63
CA THR A 44 10.65 3.60 -20.58
C THR A 44 10.38 4.20 -21.95
N ALA A 45 9.14 4.13 -22.44
CA ALA A 45 8.73 4.79 -23.68
C ALA A 45 8.90 6.32 -23.59
N ARG A 46 8.57 6.94 -22.45
CA ARG A 46 8.72 8.38 -22.23
C ARG A 46 10.18 8.82 -22.27
N ILE A 47 11.05 8.12 -21.56
CA ILE A 47 12.49 8.39 -21.58
C ILE A 47 13.04 8.19 -22.98
N TRP A 48 12.68 7.09 -23.64
CA TRP A 48 13.14 6.81 -24.99
C TRP A 48 12.75 7.92 -25.98
N ALA A 49 11.48 8.36 -25.96
CA ALA A 49 11.01 9.43 -26.83
C ALA A 49 11.77 10.74 -26.57
N ARG A 50 11.97 11.12 -25.30
CA ARG A 50 12.68 12.37 -24.94
C ARG A 50 14.15 12.33 -25.35
N PHE A 51 14.85 11.23 -25.04
CA PHE A 51 16.28 11.09 -25.31
C PHE A 51 16.61 10.84 -26.80
N ARG A 52 15.74 10.16 -27.56
CA ARG A 52 16.01 9.78 -28.96
C ARG A 52 15.31 10.63 -30.02
N ILE A 53 14.21 11.30 -29.68
CA ILE A 53 13.46 12.12 -30.64
C ILE A 53 13.73 13.61 -30.40
N THR A 54 13.58 14.07 -29.16
CA THR A 54 13.64 15.51 -28.86
C THR A 54 15.06 16.00 -28.51
N HIS A 55 15.92 15.14 -27.94
CA HIS A 55 17.32 15.46 -27.59
C HIS A 55 17.50 16.68 -26.66
N THR A 56 16.44 17.13 -25.98
CA THR A 56 16.49 18.23 -25.01
C THR A 56 16.25 17.68 -23.59
N PRO A 57 17.29 17.19 -22.89
CA PRO A 57 17.15 16.73 -21.52
C PRO A 57 16.83 17.92 -20.62
N GLY A 58 15.63 17.93 -20.07
CA GLY A 58 15.19 18.95 -19.12
C GLY A 58 15.35 18.50 -17.67
N TRP A 59 15.20 19.44 -16.72
CA TRP A 59 15.09 19.11 -15.30
C TRP A 59 13.92 18.17 -14.98
N ASP A 60 12.84 18.21 -15.77
CA ASP A 60 11.69 17.30 -15.67
C ASP A 60 12.09 15.82 -15.80
N ASP A 61 13.02 15.50 -16.70
CA ASP A 61 13.42 14.11 -16.97
C ASP A 61 14.18 13.51 -15.77
N TRP A 62 14.99 14.32 -15.07
CA TRP A 62 15.70 13.90 -13.86
C TRP A 62 14.76 13.62 -12.69
N LEU A 63 13.74 14.46 -12.50
CA LEU A 63 12.71 14.24 -11.48
C LEU A 63 11.93 12.96 -11.76
N ILE A 64 11.64 12.68 -13.03
CA ILE A 64 10.97 11.45 -13.46
C ILE A 64 11.85 10.21 -13.20
N ILE A 65 13.15 10.28 -13.50
CA ILE A 65 14.08 9.18 -13.21
C ILE A 65 14.18 8.95 -11.70
N ALA A 66 14.26 10.00 -10.89
CA ALA A 66 14.30 9.91 -9.44
C ALA A 66 13.00 9.35 -8.84
N SER A 67 11.85 9.55 -9.50
CA SER A 67 10.55 9.04 -9.02
C SER A 67 10.37 7.53 -9.19
N MET A 68 11.04 6.89 -10.15
CA MET A 68 10.90 5.45 -10.41
C MET A 68 11.28 4.54 -9.23
N PRO A 69 12.44 4.70 -8.56
CA PRO A 69 12.77 3.88 -7.41
C PRO A 69 11.75 4.03 -6.27
N LEU A 70 11.16 5.21 -6.09
CA LEU A 70 10.10 5.43 -5.11
C LEU A 70 8.83 4.65 -5.48
N LEU A 71 8.45 4.63 -6.77
CA LEU A 71 7.29 3.89 -7.25
C LEU A 71 7.47 2.36 -7.14
N LEU A 72 8.69 1.87 -7.43
CA LEU A 72 9.06 0.47 -7.21
C LEU A 72 9.04 0.10 -5.72
N GLY A 73 9.65 0.94 -4.87
CA GLY A 73 9.63 0.77 -3.42
C GLY A 73 8.21 0.70 -2.87
N GLN A 74 7.33 1.60 -3.32
CA GLN A 74 5.92 1.60 -2.93
C GLN A 74 5.20 0.31 -3.34
N THR A 75 5.47 -0.22 -4.54
CA THR A 75 4.88 -1.48 -5.01
C THR A 75 5.34 -2.65 -4.14
N ILE A 76 6.63 -2.70 -3.78
CA ILE A 76 7.18 -3.77 -2.92
C ILE A 76 6.57 -3.70 -1.50
N VAL A 77 6.53 -2.50 -0.91
CA VAL A 77 5.98 -2.30 0.44
C VAL A 77 4.50 -2.68 0.49
N THR A 78 3.71 -2.30 -0.52
CA THR A 78 2.28 -2.63 -0.56
C THR A 78 2.00 -4.12 -0.75
N VAL A 79 2.79 -4.81 -1.58
CA VAL A 79 2.69 -6.28 -1.71
C VAL A 79 3.06 -6.97 -0.39
N LEU A 80 4.12 -6.52 0.29
CA LEU A 80 4.53 -7.06 1.57
C LEU A 80 3.48 -6.82 2.66
N ALA A 81 2.88 -5.62 2.68
CA ALA A 81 1.78 -5.28 3.59
C ALA A 81 0.60 -6.24 3.44
N LEU A 82 0.17 -6.52 2.21
CA LEU A 82 -0.95 -7.41 1.93
C LEU A 82 -0.64 -8.88 2.28
N ARG A 83 0.57 -9.36 1.96
CA ARG A 83 0.90 -10.79 2.05
C ARG A 83 1.49 -11.24 3.37
N VAL A 84 2.33 -10.41 3.97
CA VAL A 84 3.11 -10.78 5.17
C VAL A 84 2.53 -10.14 6.43
N TYR A 85 2.09 -8.88 6.33
CA TYR A 85 1.55 -8.13 7.48
C TYR A 85 0.03 -8.22 7.63
N GLY A 86 -0.63 -9.06 6.83
CA GLY A 86 -2.05 -9.37 7.04
C GLY A 86 -3.03 -8.23 6.70
N PHE A 87 -2.62 -7.20 5.95
CA PHE A 87 -3.52 -6.10 5.55
C PHE A 87 -4.68 -6.54 4.64
N GLN A 88 -4.65 -7.78 4.14
CA GLN A 88 -5.73 -8.38 3.37
C GLN A 88 -6.86 -8.98 4.24
N HIS A 89 -6.70 -9.06 5.55
CA HIS A 89 -7.70 -9.60 6.49
C HIS A 89 -8.68 -8.54 6.97
N HIS A 90 -9.89 -8.97 7.32
CA HIS A 90 -10.86 -8.11 7.98
C HIS A 90 -10.42 -7.76 9.40
N ILE A 91 -10.75 -6.54 9.87
CA ILE A 91 -10.36 -6.01 11.20
C ILE A 91 -10.65 -6.99 12.35
N TYR A 92 -11.73 -7.76 12.25
CA TYR A 92 -12.10 -8.75 13.27
C TYR A 92 -11.22 -10.02 13.23
N ASP A 93 -10.66 -10.40 12.08
CA ASP A 93 -9.84 -11.61 11.89
C ASP A 93 -8.33 -11.39 12.12
N LEU A 94 -7.91 -10.18 12.47
CA LEU A 94 -6.51 -9.85 12.72
C LEU A 94 -6.00 -10.55 13.98
N LYS A 95 -4.77 -11.09 13.95
CA LYS A 95 -4.14 -11.64 15.15
C LYS A 95 -3.63 -10.51 16.04
N PRO A 96 -3.57 -10.71 17.38
CA PRO A 96 -3.03 -9.73 18.35
C PRO A 96 -1.69 -9.11 17.95
N ARG A 97 -0.82 -9.89 17.29
CA ARG A 97 0.50 -9.47 16.83
C ARG A 97 0.44 -8.44 15.70
N ASP A 98 -0.53 -8.58 14.79
CA ASP A 98 -0.65 -7.74 13.59
C ASP A 98 -1.30 -6.38 13.90
N PHE A 99 -2.12 -6.31 14.97
CA PHE A 99 -2.67 -5.05 15.46
C PHE A 99 -1.59 -4.04 15.88
N ILE A 100 -0.46 -4.51 16.40
CA ILE A 100 0.67 -3.66 16.80
C ILE A 100 1.27 -3.00 15.55
N THR A 101 1.50 -3.78 14.49
CA THR A 101 2.04 -3.29 13.23
C THR A 101 1.13 -2.25 12.59
N ILE A 102 -0.19 -2.50 12.55
CA ILE A 102 -1.15 -1.56 11.97
C ILE A 102 -1.24 -0.26 12.78
N ARG A 103 -1.10 -0.35 14.10
CA ARG A 103 -1.06 0.83 14.98
C ARG A 103 0.21 1.66 14.74
N GLN A 104 1.36 1.02 14.62
CA GLN A 104 2.62 1.70 14.32
C GLN A 104 2.58 2.45 12.99
N VAL A 105 2.02 1.84 11.93
CA VAL A 105 1.86 2.51 10.62
C VAL A 105 0.91 3.72 10.72
N ARG A 106 -0.17 3.62 11.50
CA ARG A 106 -1.10 4.73 11.74
C ARG A 106 -0.46 5.90 12.48
N ASP A 107 0.41 5.61 13.43
CA ASP A 107 1.03 6.61 14.30
C ASP A 107 2.30 7.22 13.66
N PHE A 108 2.87 6.60 12.62
CA PHE A 108 4.06 7.09 11.91
C PHE A 108 3.93 8.53 11.36
N PRO A 109 2.82 8.94 10.70
CA PRO A 109 2.64 10.32 10.26
C PRO A 109 2.53 11.30 11.43
N ARG A 110 2.02 10.85 12.59
CA ARG A 110 1.88 11.70 13.79
C ARG A 110 3.21 11.94 14.47
N LEU A 111 4.14 10.98 14.42
CA LEU A 111 5.49 11.15 14.96
C LEU A 111 6.30 12.18 14.16
N CYS A 112 6.11 12.27 12.84
CA CYS A 112 6.73 13.33 12.03
C CYS A 112 6.19 14.74 12.34
N GLN A 113 4.92 14.87 12.75
CA GLN A 113 4.35 16.17 13.13
C GLN A 113 4.83 16.69 14.50
N CYS A 114 5.46 15.85 15.34
CA CYS A 114 6.03 16.29 16.61
C CYS A 114 7.51 16.69 16.52
N ILE A 115 8.12 16.64 15.32
CA ILE A 115 9.55 16.95 15.11
C ILE A 115 9.74 18.28 14.35
N THR A 116 8.65 18.91 13.90
CA THR A 116 8.61 20.29 13.37
C THR A 116 7.92 21.21 14.36
#